data_AF-A0A832SXW6-F1
#
_entry.id   AF-A0A832SXW6-F1
#
_cell.length_a   1.000
_cell.length_b   1.000
_cell.length_c   1.000
_cell.angle_alpha   90.00
_cell.angle_beta   90.00
_cell.angle_gamma   90.00
#
_symmetry.space_group_name_H-M   'P 1'
#
loop_
_entity.id
_entity.type
_entity.pdbx_description
1 polymer ?
#
loop_
_entity_poly.entity_id
_entity_poly.type
_entity_poly.pdbx_seq_one_letter_code
_entity_poly.pdbx_strand_id
1 'polypeptide(L)'
;MDIGIIFPYLETYGGAQIFALECLQRWKKNNDIVLYSVNFDRELYEDYDLDIEVRKINIPYKNKLMNFPLLMQQRIASKYIQNTKFIILTCFHVTV
;
A
#
# COMPACT_ATOMS: atom_id res chain seq x y z
N MET A 1 -8.33 -4.41 13.06
CA MET A 1 -7.60 -4.41 11.79
C MET A 1 -7.99 -5.63 11.00
N ASP A 2 -8.81 -5.43 9.97
CA ASP A 2 -9.36 -6.51 9.14
C ASP A 2 -8.54 -6.74 7.87
N ILE A 3 -7.96 -5.65 7.34
CA ILE A 3 -7.19 -5.66 6.09
C ILE A 3 -5.88 -4.87 6.26
N GLY A 4 -4.75 -5.51 5.98
CA GLY A 4 -3.46 -4.84 5.84
C GLY A 4 -3.12 -4.64 4.36
N ILE A 5 -2.86 -3.40 3.94
CA ILE A 5 -2.53 -3.09 2.55
C ILE A 5 -1.08 -2.65 2.46
N ILE A 6 -0.28 -3.29 1.61
CA ILE A 6 1.08 -2.82 1.32
C ILE A 6 1.08 -2.04 0.01
N PHE A 7 1.46 -0.77 0.10
CA PHE A 7 1.62 0.12 -1.03
C PHE A 7 2.97 0.84 -0.95
N PRO A 8 4.02 0.33 -1.63
CA PRO A 8 5.39 0.73 -1.34
C PRO A 8 5.71 2.21 -1.63
N TYR A 9 5.07 2.79 -2.66
CA TYR A 9 5.37 4.14 -3.15
C TYR A 9 4.10 4.94 -3.33
N LEU A 10 3.74 5.72 -2.31
CA LEU A 10 2.62 6.66 -2.35
C LEU A 10 3.17 8.10 -2.41
N GLU A 11 4.10 8.35 -3.32
CA GLU A 11 4.87 9.61 -3.39
C GLU A 11 4.44 10.54 -4.53
N THR A 12 3.66 10.04 -5.49
CA THR A 12 3.31 10.81 -6.70
C THR A 12 1.85 10.63 -7.09
N TYR A 13 1.27 11.70 -7.66
CA TYR A 13 -0.05 11.75 -8.28
C TYR A 13 -0.10 11.01 -9.64
N GLY A 14 0.33 9.75 -9.67
CA GLY A 14 0.13 8.90 -10.84
C GLY A 14 -1.27 8.29 -10.87
N GLY A 15 -1.76 7.93 -12.05
CA GLY A 15 -3.11 7.34 -12.20
C GLY A 15 -3.30 6.04 -11.39
N ALA A 16 -2.23 5.26 -11.22
CA ALA A 16 -2.26 4.03 -10.44
C ALA A 16 -2.38 4.31 -8.93
N GLN A 17 -1.70 5.35 -8.44
CA GLN A 17 -1.78 5.82 -7.05
C GLN A 17 -3.16 6.38 -6.75
N ILE A 18 -3.71 7.23 -7.64
CA ILE A 18 -5.07 7.76 -7.52
C ILE A 18 -6.09 6.61 -7.44
N PHE A 19 -6.01 5.64 -8.35
CA PHE A 19 -6.90 4.48 -8.33
C PHE A 19 -6.79 3.70 -7.01
N ALA A 20 -5.57 3.51 -6.49
CA ALA A 20 -5.37 2.84 -5.21
C ALA A 20 -6.01 3.63 -4.04
N LEU A 21 -5.88 4.96 -4.02
CA LEU A 21 -6.52 5.82 -3.02
C LEU A 21 -8.05 5.74 -3.09
N GLU A 22 -8.64 5.73 -4.28
CA GLU A 22 -10.09 5.53 -4.47
C GLU A 22 -10.55 4.16 -3.97
N CYS A 23 -9.79 3.10 -4.25
CA CYS A 23 -10.06 1.77 -3.72
C CYS A 23 -10.02 1.77 -2.18
N LEU A 24 -8.99 2.39 -1.59
CA LEU A 24 -8.86 2.53 -0.13
C LEU A 24 -10.05 3.28 0.48
N GLN A 25 -10.45 4.40 -0.13
CA GLN A 25 -11.58 5.21 0.33
C GLN A 25 -12.91 4.45 0.25
N ARG A 26 -13.06 3.55 -0.73
CA ARG A 26 -14.25 2.70 -0.85
C ARG A 26 -14.22 1.54 0.15
N TRP A 27 -13.08 0.90 0.33
CA TRP A 27 -12.94 -0.26 1.21
C TRP A 27 -12.99 0.12 2.69
N LYS A 28 -12.48 1.30 3.09
CA LYS A 28 -12.52 1.78 4.49
C LYS A 28 -13.95 1.92 5.03
N LYS A 29 -14.95 2.14 4.16
CA LYS A 29 -16.35 2.24 4.57
C LYS A 29 -16.87 1.00 5.29
N ASN A 30 -16.30 -0.17 4.98
CA ASN A 30 -16.77 -1.46 5.47
C ASN A 30 -15.70 -2.26 6.22
N ASN A 31 -14.46 -1.76 6.30
CA ASN A 31 -13.33 -2.52 6.84
C ASN A 31 -12.39 -1.60 7.61
N ASP A 32 -11.81 -2.10 8.69
CA ASP A 32 -10.70 -1.44 9.38
C ASP A 32 -9.38 -1.73 8.64
N ILE A 33 -8.82 -0.71 7.98
CA ILE A 33 -7.69 -0.80 7.05
C ILE A 33 -6.47 -0.10 7.63
N VAL A 34 -5.32 -0.77 7.57
CA VAL A 34 -4.02 -0.15 7.81
C VAL A 34 -3.19 -0.20 6.53
N LEU A 35 -2.71 0.96 6.10
CA LEU A 35 -1.85 1.12 4.95
C LEU A 35 -0.38 1.07 5.39
N TYR A 36 0.38 0.17 4.80
CA TYR A 36 1.80 0.02 5.03
C TYR A 36 2.56 0.53 3.80
N SER A 37 3.34 1.57 3.98
CA SER A 37 4.07 2.20 2.87
C SER A 37 5.55 2.39 3.21
N VAL A 38 6.42 2.32 2.21
CA VAL A 38 7.85 2.58 2.42
C VAL A 38 8.10 4.07 2.43
N ASN A 39 7.50 4.76 1.47
CA ASN A 39 7.47 6.21 1.41
C ASN A 39 6.04 6.65 1.06
N PHE A 40 5.54 7.62 1.82
CA PHE A 40 4.25 8.24 1.59
C PHE A 40 4.41 9.76 1.60
N ASP A 41 3.69 10.42 0.71
CA ASP A 41 3.49 11.87 0.74
C ASP A 41 2.25 12.16 1.58
N ARG A 42 2.41 13.02 2.59
CA ARG A 42 1.35 13.39 3.51
C ARG A 42 0.34 14.34 2.85
N GLU A 43 0.77 15.21 1.95
CA GLU A 43 -0.12 16.16 1.27
C GLU A 43 -1.13 15.40 0.40
N LEU A 44 -0.64 14.45 -0.39
CA LEU A 44 -1.46 13.55 -1.23
C LEU A 44 -2.46 12.72 -0.41
N TYR A 45 -2.11 12.42 0.83
CA TYR A 45 -2.97 11.68 1.73
C TYR A 45 -4.07 12.54 2.37
N GLU A 46 -3.72 13.76 2.76
CA GLU A 46 -4.64 14.77 3.29
C GLU A 46 -5.65 15.22 2.23
N ASP A 47 -5.20 15.39 0.98
CA ASP A 47 -6.07 15.76 -0.15
C ASP A 47 -7.19 14.74 -0.43
N TYR A 48 -6.96 13.46 -0.12
CA TYR A 48 -7.95 12.38 -0.30
C TYR A 48 -8.82 12.12 0.93
N ASP A 49 -8.65 12.89 2.01
CA ASP A 49 -9.35 12.73 3.30
C ASP A 49 -9.39 11.25 3.75
N LEU A 50 -8.24 10.59 3.62
CA LEU A 50 -8.07 9.20 4.02
C LEU A 50 -7.86 9.15 5.52
N ASP A 51 -8.94 9.03 6.29
CA ASP A 51 -8.84 8.64 7.71
C ASP A 51 -8.53 7.13 7.86
N ILE A 52 -7.40 6.69 7.33
CA ILE A 52 -6.85 5.34 7.59
C ILE A 52 -5.50 5.45 8.34
N GLU A 53 -5.09 4.40 9.03
CA GLU A 53 -3.78 4.41 9.68
C GLU A 53 -2.69 4.13 8.64
N VAL A 54 -1.70 5.02 8.53
CA VAL A 54 -0.52 4.79 7.67
C VAL A 54 0.69 4.43 8.53
N ARG A 55 1.22 3.23 8.32
CA ARG A 55 2.44 2.74 8.96
C ARG A 55 3.59 2.74 7.98
N LYS A 56 4.64 3.49 8.31
CA LYS A 56 5.89 3.45 7.55
C LYS A 56 6.63 2.13 7.82
N ILE A 57 6.93 1.38 6.77
CA ILE A 57 7.69 0.14 6.86
C ILE A 57 9.01 0.21 6.08
N ASN A 58 10.05 -0.40 6.62
CA ASN A 58 11.32 -0.50 5.91
C ASN A 58 11.42 -1.86 5.22
N ILE A 59 11.13 -1.89 3.91
CA ILE A 59 11.30 -3.08 3.07
C ILE A 59 12.70 -3.05 2.45
N PRO A 60 13.61 -3.99 2.79
CA PRO A 60 15.02 -3.98 2.38
C PRO A 60 15.26 -4.16 0.86
N TYR A 61 14.18 -4.28 0.08
CA TYR A 61 14.22 -4.42 -1.38
C TYR A 61 13.11 -3.63 -2.05
N LYS A 62 12.70 -2.47 -1.50
CA LYS A 62 11.58 -1.68 -2.02
C LYS A 62 11.59 -1.52 -3.55
N ASN A 63 12.74 -1.17 -4.13
CA ASN A 63 12.90 -0.95 -5.58
C ASN A 63 12.86 -2.25 -6.41
N LYS A 64 12.91 -3.42 -5.77
CA LYS A 64 12.87 -4.75 -6.39
C LYS A 64 11.64 -5.55 -5.97
N LEU A 65 10.82 -5.04 -5.04
CA LEU A 65 9.65 -5.77 -4.53
C LEU A 65 8.71 -6.14 -5.67
N MET A 66 8.55 -5.21 -6.62
CA MET A 66 7.75 -5.39 -7.84
C MET A 66 8.31 -6.46 -8.79
N ASN A 67 9.61 -6.77 -8.70
CA ASN A 67 10.26 -7.78 -9.53
C ASN A 67 10.20 -9.18 -8.89
N PHE A 68 9.75 -9.29 -7.64
CA PHE A 68 9.59 -10.58 -7.00
C PHE A 68 8.25 -11.23 -7.39
N PRO A 69 8.20 -12.57 -7.49
CA PRO A 69 6.94 -13.29 -7.64
C PRO A 69 5.95 -12.96 -6.52
N LEU A 70 4.65 -12.99 -6.82
CA LEU A 70 3.58 -12.64 -5.87
C LEU A 70 3.72 -13.38 -4.53
N LEU A 71 4.05 -14.68 -4.55
CA LEU A 71 4.27 -15.48 -3.33
C LEU A 71 5.42 -14.94 -2.46
N MET A 72 6.48 -14.44 -3.09
CA MET A 72 7.61 -13.85 -2.39
C MET A 72 7.26 -12.47 -1.84
N GLN A 73 6.47 -11.67 -2.58
CA GLN A 73 5.92 -10.42 -2.06
C GLN A 73 5.03 -10.68 -0.83
N GLN A 74 4.15 -11.68 -0.89
CA GLN A 74 3.30 -12.13 0.23
C GLN A 74 4.10 -12.58 1.44
N ARG A 75 5.17 -13.35 1.21
CA ARG A 75 6.07 -13.79 2.28
C ARG A 75 6.90 -12.66 2.89
N ILE A 76 7.21 -11.61 2.14
CA ILE A 76 7.85 -10.41 2.68
C ILE A 76 6.81 -9.62 3.48
N ALA A 77 5.61 -9.41 2.93
CA ALA A 77 4.51 -8.71 3.55
C ALA A 77 4.12 -9.29 4.92
N SER A 78 4.03 -10.62 5.01
CA SER A 78 3.66 -11.32 6.25
C SER A 78 4.69 -11.15 7.38
N LYS A 79 5.91 -10.69 7.09
CA LYS A 79 6.89 -10.33 8.14
C LYS A 79 6.54 -9.02 8.84
N TYR A 80 5.84 -8.12 8.15
CA TYR A 80 5.50 -6.78 8.66
C TYR A 80 4.05 -6.72 9.16
N ILE A 81 3.18 -7.62 8.68
CA ILE A 81 1.77 -7.67 9.03
C ILE A 81 1.49 -9.04 9.65
N GLN A 82 1.28 -9.08 10.97
CA GLN A 82 0.97 -10.30 11.70
C GLN A 82 -0.55 -10.44 11.91
N ASN A 83 -1.09 -11.64 11.73
CA ASN A 83 -2.48 -12.01 12.06
C ASN A 83 -3.59 -11.20 11.36
N THR A 84 -3.44 -10.87 10.07
CA THR A 84 -4.46 -10.15 9.31
C THR A 84 -4.52 -10.64 7.86
N LYS A 85 -5.69 -10.60 7.23
CA LYS A 85 -5.80 -10.77 5.79
C LYS A 85 -5.11 -9.58 5.12
N PHE A 86 -4.11 -9.82 4.28
CA PHE A 86 -3.38 -8.74 3.62
C PHE A 86 -3.57 -8.74 2.11
N ILE A 87 -3.69 -7.55 1.54
CA ILE A 87 -3.77 -7.31 0.10
C ILE A 87 -2.50 -6.54 -0.29
N ILE A 88 -1.75 -7.07 -1.24
CA ILE A 88 -0.59 -6.38 -1.79
C ILE A 88 -1.05 -5.67 -3.05
N LEU A 89 -1.07 -4.34 -2.99
CA LEU A 89 -1.31 -3.50 -4.16
C LEU A 89 0.05 -3.02 -4.68
N THR A 90 0.59 -3.74 -5.66
CA THR A 90 1.73 -3.24 -6.43
C THR A 90 1.21 -2.49 -7.65
N CYS A 91 1.30 -1.16 -7.65
CA CYS A 91 1.05 -0.39 -8.87
C CYS A 91 2.20 -0.62 -9.87
N PHE A 92 1.83 -1.00 -11.10
CA PHE A 92 2.77 -1.10 -12.21
C PHE A 92 3.39 0.27 -12.49
N HIS A 93 4.73 0.34 -12.50
CA HIS A 93 5.40 1.33 -13.34
C HIS A 93 5.21 0.84 -14.78
N VAL A 94 4.19 1.35 -15.47
CA VAL A 94 4.20 1.29 -16.94
C VAL A 94 5.17 2.38 -17.36
N THR A 95 6.44 2.00 -17.52
CA THR A 95 7.39 2.82 -18.25
C THR A 95 6.92 2.81 -19.71
N VAL A 96 6.30 3.92 -20.15
CA VAL A 96 6.06 4.18 -21.58
C VAL A 96 7.35 4.66 -22.20
#